data_AF-A0AAI9YAE2-F1
#
_entry.id   AF-A0AAI9YAE2-F1
#
_cell.length_a   1.000
_cell.length_b   1.000
_cell.length_c   1.000
_cell.angle_alpha   90.00
_cell.angle_beta   90.00
_cell.angle_gamma   90.00
#
_symmetry.space_group_name_H-M   'P 1'
#
loop_
_entity.id
_entity.type
_entity.pdbx_description
1 polymer ?
#
loop_
_entity_poly.entity_id
_entity_poly.type
_entity_poly.pdbx_seq_one_letter_code
_entity_poly.pdbx_strand_id
1 'polypeptide(L)'
;MAAGGDFQTTSQRFLSWFKSLPGAIFHDDIQIVDLRGQNAGRGIVATKDIAPETVLFTIPRKSIINVETSELPKKIPQVFTGNDGDDEDIENEPLDSWGSLILVMIYEYLQGDASPWKPYFEVLPEKFDTLMFWETSELEYLKGSTSLSKIGKEEADDMFRSRILSVIAANPAVFYPAGASEMAEAELLQLAHRMGSIIMAYAFDLENEEEPEEEEEEWVEDREGKSMLGMVPMADILNADAEFNAHVNHGDNDLSVTALRTIRAGEEILNYYGPHPNSELLRRYGYVTPKHSRYDVVEIPWDLVQSVLNEQLKLTDEVWKQVGEHIDPEDLEDVFVLERESGEPDSEGRLTTPAKVQEVSAELEEQLKGILKLLKKMNADLIPDKRKRDEIYQHVVVSTLQKLLAQYPTTAERDEALLASGSLTTRQRMAVEVRLGEKRLLKEALQVVGTSGSVEEAAGEEEADRASKRVRH
;
A
#
# COMPACT_ATOMS: atom_id res chain seq x y z
N MET A 1 -0.29 8.82 34.76
CA MET A 1 0.97 8.05 35.02
C MET A 1 0.73 6.54 35.21
N ALA A 2 -0.31 5.94 34.63
CA ALA A 2 -0.57 4.49 34.73
C ALA A 2 -0.46 3.70 33.40
N ALA A 3 -0.14 4.37 32.28
CA ALA A 3 -0.07 3.74 30.95
C ALA A 3 1.34 3.20 30.57
N GLY A 4 2.37 3.49 31.37
CA GLY A 4 3.76 3.07 31.07
C GLY A 4 4.17 1.73 31.69
N GLY A 5 3.52 1.31 32.79
CA GLY A 5 3.89 0.08 33.50
C GLY A 5 3.60 -1.20 32.72
N ASP A 6 2.51 -1.23 31.97
CA ASP A 6 2.07 -2.40 31.20
C ASP A 6 2.89 -2.58 29.91
N PHE A 7 3.16 -1.50 29.17
CA PHE A 7 3.93 -1.53 27.91
C PHE A 7 5.37 -2.02 28.10
N GLN A 8 6.08 -1.49 29.10
CA GLN A 8 7.46 -1.90 29.35
C GLN A 8 7.54 -3.34 29.83
N THR A 9 6.60 -3.75 30.69
CA THR A 9 6.54 -5.12 31.24
C THR A 9 6.25 -6.15 30.15
N THR A 10 5.29 -5.87 29.26
CA THR A 10 4.97 -6.75 28.11
C THR A 10 6.15 -6.83 27.14
N SER A 11 6.80 -5.71 26.83
CA SER A 11 7.98 -5.69 25.95
C SER A 11 9.16 -6.49 26.53
N GLN A 12 9.39 -6.41 27.84
CA GLN A 12 10.44 -7.21 28.52
C GLN A 12 10.11 -8.71 28.53
N ARG A 13 8.83 -9.06 28.73
CA ARG A 13 8.37 -10.46 28.68
C ARG A 13 8.55 -11.04 27.27
N PHE A 14 8.14 -10.30 26.24
CA PHE A 14 8.34 -10.66 24.85
C PHE A 14 9.82 -10.83 24.51
N LEU A 15 10.69 -9.88 24.88
CA LEU A 15 12.13 -9.99 24.62
C LEU A 15 12.75 -11.20 25.35
N SER A 16 12.31 -11.48 26.58
CA SER A 16 12.77 -12.64 27.34
C SER A 16 12.35 -13.96 26.68
N TRP A 17 11.11 -14.02 26.17
CA TRP A 17 10.62 -15.14 25.38
C TRP A 17 11.42 -15.29 24.09
N PHE A 18 11.62 -14.21 23.33
CA PHE A 18 12.37 -14.24 22.07
C PHE A 18 13.80 -14.75 22.28
N LYS A 19 14.53 -14.20 23.28
CA LYS A 19 15.88 -14.65 23.64
C LYS A 19 15.95 -16.10 24.14
N SER A 20 14.82 -16.70 24.55
CA SER A 20 14.76 -18.10 24.97
C SER A 20 14.57 -19.07 23.80
N LEU A 21 14.20 -18.58 22.61
CA LEU A 21 13.98 -19.41 21.43
C LEU A 21 15.32 -19.97 20.92
N PRO A 22 15.40 -21.28 20.62
CA PRO A 22 16.63 -21.89 20.10
C PRO A 22 17.05 -21.25 18.77
N GLY A 23 18.25 -20.67 18.73
CA GLY A 23 18.81 -20.01 17.53
C GLY A 23 18.48 -18.52 17.42
N ALA A 24 17.63 -17.97 18.30
CA ALA A 24 17.35 -16.54 18.29
C ALA A 24 18.55 -15.74 18.83
N ILE A 25 18.87 -14.65 18.14
CA ILE A 25 19.93 -13.70 18.53
C ILE A 25 19.29 -12.32 18.62
N PHE A 26 19.65 -11.55 19.63
CA PHE A 26 19.27 -10.15 19.75
C PHE A 26 20.48 -9.37 20.26
N HIS A 27 21.02 -8.49 19.42
CA HIS A 27 22.29 -7.82 19.66
C HIS A 27 22.27 -6.99 20.97
N ASP A 28 23.38 -6.96 21.70
CA ASP A 28 23.43 -6.29 23.01
C ASP A 28 23.35 -4.77 22.91
N ASP A 29 23.71 -4.21 21.75
CA ASP A 29 23.70 -2.77 21.50
C ASP A 29 22.38 -2.25 20.90
N ILE A 30 21.29 -3.02 20.94
CA ILE A 30 19.95 -2.57 20.53
C ILE A 30 18.93 -2.78 21.66
N GLN A 31 17.82 -2.02 21.63
CA GLN A 31 16.75 -2.16 22.61
C GLN A 31 15.38 -1.81 22.02
N ILE A 32 14.33 -2.48 22.51
CA ILE A 32 12.94 -2.13 22.24
C ILE A 32 12.55 -0.91 23.09
N VAL A 33 11.95 0.10 22.46
CA VAL A 33 11.53 1.36 23.10
C VAL A 33 10.07 1.72 22.80
N ASP A 34 9.51 2.56 23.66
CA ASP A 34 8.16 3.14 23.51
C ASP A 34 8.22 4.42 22.67
N LEU A 35 7.78 4.33 21.42
CA LEU A 35 7.72 5.43 20.46
C LEU A 35 6.29 5.93 20.25
N ARG A 36 5.35 5.61 21.14
CA ARG A 36 3.98 6.14 21.06
C ARG A 36 3.92 7.67 21.15
N GLY A 37 4.93 8.31 21.76
CA GLY A 37 5.06 9.78 21.79
C GLY A 37 5.26 10.42 20.41
N GLN A 38 5.70 9.64 19.41
CA GLN A 38 5.84 10.03 18.02
C GLN A 38 4.88 9.27 17.09
N ASN A 39 3.83 8.65 17.65
CA ASN A 39 2.85 7.81 16.94
C ASN A 39 3.43 6.55 16.25
N ALA A 40 4.54 5.99 16.74
CA ALA A 40 5.22 4.84 16.12
C ALA A 40 5.29 3.60 17.02
N GLY A 41 4.34 3.46 17.98
CA GLY A 41 4.19 2.22 18.75
C GLY A 41 5.46 1.73 19.47
N ARG A 42 5.82 0.46 19.26
CA ARG A 42 7.13 -0.11 19.63
C ARG A 42 8.10 0.13 18.48
N GLY A 43 9.35 0.40 18.80
CA GLY A 43 10.44 0.41 17.83
C GLY A 43 11.73 -0.10 18.44
N ILE A 44 12.76 -0.28 17.62
CA ILE A 44 14.09 -0.71 18.06
C ILE A 44 15.07 0.44 17.82
N VAL A 45 15.87 0.77 18.83
CA VAL A 45 16.92 1.80 18.71
C VAL A 45 18.28 1.24 19.06
N ALA A 46 19.32 1.81 18.45
CA ALA A 46 20.70 1.52 18.81
C ALA A 46 21.05 2.20 20.16
N THR A 47 21.74 1.48 21.05
CA THR A 47 22.26 2.00 22.32
C THR A 47 23.72 2.43 22.23
N LYS A 48 24.42 1.97 21.19
CA LYS A 48 25.77 2.39 20.78
C LYS A 48 25.83 2.52 19.27
N ASP A 49 26.92 3.05 18.74
CA ASP A 49 27.18 3.05 17.31
C ASP A 49 27.35 1.60 16.81
N ILE A 50 26.59 1.23 15.79
CA ILE A 50 26.58 -0.08 15.15
C ILE A 50 27.20 0.05 13.76
N ALA A 51 28.15 -0.84 13.44
CA ALA A 51 28.80 -0.85 12.13
C ALA A 51 27.87 -1.42 11.04
N PRO A 52 28.08 -1.06 9.76
CA PRO A 52 27.43 -1.74 8.63
C PRO A 52 27.70 -3.26 8.69
N GLU A 53 26.81 -4.05 8.10
CA GLU A 53 26.86 -5.52 8.05
C GLU A 53 26.74 -6.21 9.42
N THR A 54 26.43 -5.47 10.49
CA THR A 54 26.18 -6.07 11.80
C THR A 54 24.82 -6.74 11.82
N VAL A 55 24.79 -8.02 12.17
CA VAL A 55 23.54 -8.75 12.45
C VAL A 55 22.93 -8.22 13.76
N LEU A 56 21.78 -7.57 13.62
CA LEU A 56 21.02 -6.94 14.70
C LEU A 56 20.22 -7.98 15.49
N PHE A 57 19.57 -8.90 14.79
CA PHE A 57 18.89 -10.06 15.38
C PHE A 57 18.67 -11.18 14.36
N THR A 58 18.51 -12.40 14.87
CA THR A 58 18.26 -13.62 14.10
C THR A 58 16.99 -14.28 14.62
N ILE A 59 16.11 -14.70 13.71
CA ILE A 59 14.77 -15.20 13.97
C ILE A 59 14.67 -16.61 13.39
N PRO A 60 14.60 -17.65 14.23
CA PRO A 60 14.44 -19.02 13.75
C PRO A 60 13.13 -19.19 13.00
N ARG A 61 13.12 -19.82 11.81
CA ARG A 61 11.89 -20.03 11.03
C ARG A 61 10.80 -20.77 11.80
N LYS A 62 11.18 -21.69 12.70
CA LYS A 62 10.26 -22.42 13.59
C LYS A 62 9.51 -21.54 14.60
N SER A 63 9.92 -20.29 14.77
CA SER A 63 9.26 -19.33 15.66
C SER A 63 8.27 -18.42 14.96
N ILE A 64 8.27 -18.39 13.61
CA ILE A 64 7.32 -17.64 12.79
C ILE A 64 5.94 -18.28 12.94
N ILE A 65 4.86 -17.49 13.00
CA ILE A 65 3.50 -18.02 12.94
C ILE A 65 3.11 -18.14 11.47
N ASN A 66 2.85 -19.37 11.01
CA ASN A 66 2.32 -19.67 9.68
C ASN A 66 1.60 -21.03 9.70
N VAL A 67 1.13 -21.46 8.52
CA VAL A 67 0.44 -22.76 8.35
C VAL A 67 1.35 -23.96 8.66
N GLU A 68 2.66 -23.87 8.48
CA GLU A 68 3.59 -24.99 8.72
C GLU A 68 3.94 -25.19 10.20
N THR A 69 3.99 -24.08 10.94
CA THR A 69 4.45 -24.04 12.33
C THR A 69 3.32 -24.23 13.33
N SER A 70 2.08 -23.88 12.97
CA SER A 70 0.91 -24.13 13.81
C SER A 70 0.45 -25.59 13.77
N GLU A 71 -0.17 -26.04 14.85
CA GLU A 71 -0.80 -27.37 14.91
C GLU A 71 -2.19 -27.40 14.25
N LEU A 72 -2.78 -26.24 13.92
CA LEU A 72 -4.14 -26.17 13.38
C LEU A 72 -4.32 -26.96 12.07
N PRO A 73 -3.45 -26.82 11.05
CA PRO A 73 -3.63 -27.56 9.79
C PRO A 73 -3.52 -29.09 9.98
N LYS A 74 -2.86 -29.57 11.04
CA LYS A 74 -2.83 -31.01 11.37
C LYS A 74 -4.15 -31.48 11.98
N LYS A 75 -4.91 -30.60 12.64
CA LYS A 75 -6.18 -30.90 13.30
C LYS A 75 -7.37 -30.84 12.35
N ILE A 76 -7.32 -29.94 11.36
CA ILE A 76 -8.37 -29.73 10.36
C ILE A 76 -7.77 -29.58 8.94
N PRO A 77 -7.06 -30.60 8.42
CA PRO A 77 -6.30 -30.51 7.17
C PRO A 77 -7.15 -30.12 5.96
N GLN A 78 -8.41 -30.56 5.92
CA GLN A 78 -9.35 -30.30 4.83
C GLN A 78 -9.65 -28.81 4.58
N VAL A 79 -9.31 -27.91 5.52
CA VAL A 79 -9.48 -26.46 5.35
C VAL A 79 -8.28 -25.83 4.63
N PHE A 80 -7.11 -26.46 4.72
CA PHE A 80 -5.84 -25.92 4.23
C PHE A 80 -5.34 -26.64 2.97
N THR A 81 -5.77 -27.87 2.73
CA THR A 81 -5.46 -28.62 1.52
C THR A 81 -6.67 -28.56 0.59
N GLY A 82 -6.51 -28.02 -0.62
CA GLY A 82 -7.55 -28.04 -1.63
C GLY A 82 -8.03 -29.47 -1.91
N ASN A 83 -9.32 -29.64 -2.19
CA ASN A 83 -9.84 -30.92 -2.69
C ASN A 83 -9.23 -31.16 -4.08
N ASP A 84 -8.55 -32.30 -4.30
CA ASP A 84 -8.16 -32.80 -5.63
C ASP A 84 -9.38 -33.25 -6.48
N GLY A 85 -10.58 -32.75 -6.17
CA GLY A 85 -11.84 -33.12 -6.82
C GLY A 85 -12.38 -31.98 -7.66
N ASP A 86 -12.79 -32.29 -8.89
CA ASP A 86 -13.42 -31.40 -9.89
C ASP A 86 -14.80 -30.84 -9.44
N ASP A 87 -14.93 -30.31 -8.21
CA ASP A 87 -16.16 -29.66 -7.74
C ASP A 87 -15.97 -28.12 -7.83
N GLU A 88 -16.66 -27.50 -8.79
CA GLU A 88 -16.74 -26.04 -9.04
C GLU A 88 -17.51 -25.26 -7.93
N ASP A 89 -17.51 -25.75 -6.68
CA ASP A 89 -18.15 -25.09 -5.56
C ASP A 89 -17.14 -24.17 -4.85
N ILE A 90 -17.24 -22.85 -5.07
CA ILE A 90 -16.43 -21.79 -4.43
C ILE A 90 -16.43 -21.89 -2.89
N GLU A 91 -17.48 -22.48 -2.30
CA GLU A 91 -17.57 -22.72 -0.85
C GLU A 91 -16.59 -23.80 -0.34
N ASN A 92 -16.04 -24.64 -1.22
CA ASN A 92 -15.10 -25.72 -0.92
C ASN A 92 -13.66 -25.42 -1.37
N GLU A 93 -13.40 -24.22 -1.91
CA GLU A 93 -12.02 -23.83 -2.23
C GLU A 93 -11.19 -23.66 -0.94
N PRO A 94 -9.91 -24.04 -0.97
CA PRO A 94 -9.01 -23.78 0.15
C PRO A 94 -8.94 -22.28 0.45
N LEU A 95 -8.70 -21.92 1.71
CA LEU A 95 -8.40 -20.53 2.07
C LEU A 95 -7.12 -20.09 1.35
N ASP A 96 -7.11 -18.86 0.85
CA ASP A 96 -5.90 -18.20 0.39
C ASP A 96 -4.88 -18.04 1.53
N SER A 97 -3.65 -17.61 1.21
CA SER A 97 -2.59 -17.40 2.21
C SER A 97 -3.01 -16.46 3.32
N TRP A 98 -3.81 -15.42 3.01
CA TRP A 98 -4.29 -14.44 3.98
C TRP A 98 -5.33 -15.05 4.94
N GLY A 99 -6.39 -15.67 4.41
CA GLY A 99 -7.42 -16.33 5.20
C GLY A 99 -6.87 -17.49 6.03
N SER A 100 -5.92 -18.25 5.48
CA SER A 100 -5.23 -19.33 6.19
C SER A 100 -4.46 -18.81 7.40
N LEU A 101 -3.70 -17.72 7.24
CA LEU A 101 -2.94 -17.12 8.34
C LEU A 101 -3.87 -16.47 9.38
N ILE A 102 -4.98 -15.83 8.96
CA ILE A 102 -6.00 -15.32 9.89
C ILE A 102 -6.52 -16.44 10.79
N LEU A 103 -6.90 -17.58 10.19
CA LEU A 103 -7.47 -18.69 10.93
C LEU A 103 -6.45 -19.30 11.91
N VAL A 104 -5.19 -19.43 11.49
CA VAL A 104 -4.08 -19.85 12.36
C VAL A 104 -3.88 -18.88 13.52
N MET A 105 -3.84 -17.57 13.26
CA MET A 105 -3.66 -16.57 14.32
C MET A 105 -4.82 -16.55 15.32
N ILE A 106 -6.07 -16.69 14.84
CA ILE A 106 -7.24 -16.81 15.72
C ILE A 106 -7.12 -18.07 16.58
N TYR A 107 -6.78 -19.22 15.98
CA TYR A 107 -6.59 -20.46 16.72
C TYR A 107 -5.58 -20.32 17.84
N GLU A 108 -4.37 -19.83 17.53
CA GLU A 108 -3.30 -19.65 18.51
C GLU A 108 -3.70 -18.64 19.60
N TYR A 109 -4.37 -17.55 19.23
CA TYR A 109 -4.88 -16.57 20.18
C TYR A 109 -5.88 -17.19 21.18
N LEU A 110 -6.81 -18.03 20.69
CA LEU A 110 -7.81 -18.70 21.52
C LEU A 110 -7.22 -19.78 22.44
N GLN A 111 -6.03 -20.31 22.15
CA GLN A 111 -5.34 -21.23 23.06
C GLN A 111 -4.85 -20.55 24.35
N GLY A 112 -4.73 -19.22 24.37
CA GLY A 112 -4.31 -18.46 25.54
C GLY A 112 -2.93 -18.92 26.08
N ASP A 113 -2.88 -19.32 27.35
CA ASP A 113 -1.64 -19.78 28.01
C ASP A 113 -1.01 -21.03 27.37
N ALA A 114 -1.78 -21.79 26.58
CA ALA A 114 -1.28 -22.96 25.89
C ALA A 114 -0.56 -22.63 24.56
N SER A 115 -0.73 -21.43 24.00
CA SER A 115 -0.01 -21.04 22.78
C SER A 115 1.44 -20.67 23.12
N PRO A 116 2.44 -21.23 22.39
CA PRO A 116 3.82 -20.84 22.59
C PRO A 116 4.10 -19.40 22.14
N TRP A 117 3.21 -18.81 21.34
CA TRP A 117 3.31 -17.42 20.85
C TRP A 117 2.57 -16.41 21.74
N LYS A 118 2.03 -16.80 22.89
CA LYS A 118 1.33 -15.86 23.78
C LYS A 118 2.13 -14.57 24.07
N PRO A 119 3.45 -14.61 24.41
CA PRO A 119 4.20 -13.39 24.65
C PRO A 119 4.33 -12.47 23.43
N TYR A 120 4.23 -13.04 22.22
CA TYR A 120 4.22 -12.28 20.96
C TYR A 120 2.85 -11.62 20.72
N PHE A 121 1.74 -12.35 20.91
CA PHE A 121 0.40 -11.76 20.84
C PHE A 121 0.19 -10.59 21.83
N GLU A 122 0.84 -10.63 23.00
CA GLU A 122 0.80 -9.56 24.01
C GLU A 122 1.51 -8.26 23.57
N VAL A 123 2.36 -8.30 22.53
CA VAL A 123 3.00 -7.09 21.99
C VAL A 123 2.41 -6.62 20.66
N LEU A 124 1.57 -7.44 20.01
CA LEU A 124 0.84 -7.05 18.81
C LEU A 124 -0.22 -5.97 19.10
N PRO A 125 -0.54 -5.09 18.13
CA PRO A 125 -1.53 -4.04 18.35
C PRO A 125 -2.94 -4.57 18.67
N GLU A 126 -3.66 -3.83 19.51
CA GLU A 126 -5.09 -4.03 19.78
C GLU A 126 -5.98 -2.99 19.08
N LYS A 127 -5.38 -1.88 18.63
CA LYS A 127 -6.04 -0.75 17.99
C LYS A 127 -5.26 -0.39 16.74
N PHE A 128 -5.99 0.01 15.72
CA PHE A 128 -5.43 0.33 14.41
C PHE A 128 -5.95 1.69 13.95
N ASP A 129 -5.13 2.32 13.12
CA ASP A 129 -5.47 3.54 12.40
C ASP A 129 -5.57 3.28 10.89
N THR A 130 -5.69 2.01 10.46
CA THR A 130 -6.11 1.67 9.10
C THR A 130 -7.56 2.08 8.85
N LEU A 131 -7.88 2.41 7.60
CA LEU A 131 -9.11 3.12 7.23
C LEU A 131 -10.40 2.40 7.63
N MET A 132 -10.40 1.06 7.73
CA MET A 132 -11.57 0.27 8.10
C MET A 132 -12.09 0.52 9.55
N PHE A 133 -11.24 1.08 10.41
CA PHE A 133 -11.57 1.44 11.80
C PHE A 133 -11.95 2.91 11.99
N TRP A 134 -12.03 3.67 10.90
CA TRP A 134 -12.36 5.09 10.95
C TRP A 134 -13.87 5.31 10.99
N GLU A 135 -14.27 6.39 11.67
CA GLU A 135 -15.65 6.84 11.60
C GLU A 135 -15.91 7.55 10.26
N THR A 136 -17.17 7.58 9.81
CA THR A 136 -17.56 8.30 8.60
C THR A 136 -17.11 9.76 8.62
N SER A 137 -17.16 10.42 9.78
CA SER A 137 -16.72 11.82 9.91
C SER A 137 -15.21 12.02 9.72
N GLU A 138 -14.41 10.99 9.97
CA GLU A 138 -12.97 10.98 9.73
C GLU A 138 -12.68 10.69 8.25
N LEU A 139 -13.39 9.73 7.67
CA LEU A 139 -13.28 9.37 6.25
C LEU A 139 -13.65 10.53 5.31
N GLU A 140 -14.58 11.41 5.69
CA GLU A 140 -14.91 12.62 4.92
C GLU A 140 -13.69 13.54 4.66
N TYR A 141 -12.63 13.45 5.48
CA TYR A 141 -11.40 14.21 5.21
C TYR A 141 -10.65 13.71 3.97
N LEU A 142 -10.82 12.43 3.58
CA LEU A 142 -10.21 11.83 2.39
C LEU A 142 -11.02 12.04 1.12
N LYS A 143 -12.11 12.82 1.16
CA LYS A 143 -12.92 13.11 -0.03
C LYS A 143 -12.05 13.68 -1.16
N GLY A 144 -12.13 13.04 -2.34
CA GLY A 144 -11.32 13.32 -3.52
C GLY A 144 -10.18 12.33 -3.74
N SER A 145 -9.78 11.58 -2.70
CA SER A 145 -8.81 10.48 -2.81
C SER A 145 -9.52 9.17 -3.21
N THR A 146 -8.85 8.34 -4.00
CA THR A 146 -9.32 6.98 -4.34
C THR A 146 -9.20 6.01 -3.17
N SER A 147 -8.56 6.40 -2.07
CA SER A 147 -8.45 5.57 -0.85
C SER A 147 -9.81 5.13 -0.30
N LEU A 148 -10.88 5.91 -0.52
CA LEU A 148 -12.22 5.63 0.02
C LEU A 148 -12.90 4.43 -0.66
N SER A 149 -12.68 4.20 -1.95
CA SER A 149 -13.27 3.05 -2.66
C SER A 149 -12.56 1.74 -2.32
N LYS A 150 -11.36 1.79 -1.74
CA LYS A 150 -10.49 0.62 -1.49
C LYS A 150 -10.54 0.09 -0.04
N ILE A 151 -11.50 0.52 0.79
CA ILE A 151 -11.58 0.09 2.21
C ILE A 151 -12.11 -1.35 2.34
N GLY A 152 -13.07 -1.76 1.52
CA GLY A 152 -13.53 -3.15 1.41
C GLY A 152 -14.14 -3.76 2.69
N LYS A 153 -14.75 -2.95 3.57
CA LYS A 153 -15.16 -3.42 4.90
C LYS A 153 -16.30 -4.43 4.86
N GLU A 154 -17.29 -4.22 4.01
CA GLU A 154 -18.45 -5.10 3.89
C GLU A 154 -18.04 -6.44 3.28
N GLU A 155 -17.20 -6.40 2.26
CA GLU A 155 -16.61 -7.57 1.60
C GLU A 155 -15.76 -8.40 2.59
N ALA A 156 -14.94 -7.74 3.41
CA ALA A 156 -14.17 -8.40 4.46
C ALA A 156 -15.08 -9.04 5.53
N ASP A 157 -16.15 -8.35 5.93
CA ASP A 157 -17.17 -8.84 6.87
C ASP A 157 -17.81 -10.14 6.37
N ASP A 158 -18.19 -10.18 5.08
CA ASP A 158 -18.81 -11.33 4.45
C ASP A 158 -17.83 -12.48 4.28
N MET A 159 -16.58 -12.20 3.90
CA MET A 159 -15.53 -13.22 3.84
C MET A 159 -15.25 -13.82 5.22
N PHE A 160 -15.09 -13.00 6.26
CA PHE A 160 -14.85 -13.50 7.62
C PHE A 160 -16.00 -14.37 8.12
N ARG A 161 -17.26 -13.97 7.90
CA ARG A 161 -18.41 -14.79 8.30
C ARG A 161 -18.46 -16.12 7.55
N SER A 162 -18.32 -16.08 6.24
CA SER A 162 -18.51 -17.25 5.36
C SER A 162 -17.34 -18.23 5.39
N ARG A 163 -16.10 -17.76 5.55
CA ARG A 163 -14.88 -18.57 5.39
C ARG A 163 -14.05 -18.77 6.66
N ILE A 164 -14.14 -17.86 7.64
CA ILE A 164 -13.35 -17.94 8.88
C ILE A 164 -14.22 -18.39 10.06
N LEU A 165 -15.26 -17.63 10.38
CA LEU A 165 -16.15 -17.89 11.51
C LEU A 165 -16.92 -19.20 11.34
N SER A 166 -17.35 -19.52 10.11
CA SER A 166 -17.99 -20.79 9.76
C SER A 166 -17.12 -22.01 10.12
N VAL A 167 -15.83 -21.96 9.82
CA VAL A 167 -14.86 -23.02 10.14
C VAL A 167 -14.69 -23.16 11.65
N ILE A 168 -14.62 -22.05 12.38
CA ILE A 168 -14.50 -22.05 13.84
C ILE A 168 -15.76 -22.65 14.48
N ALA A 169 -16.94 -22.25 14.01
CA ALA A 169 -18.23 -22.75 14.49
C ALA A 169 -18.44 -24.25 14.18
N ALA A 170 -17.89 -24.75 13.07
CA ALA A 170 -17.92 -26.17 12.73
C ALA A 170 -16.94 -27.02 13.58
N ASN A 171 -15.92 -26.41 14.18
CA ASN A 171 -14.84 -27.10 14.89
C ASN A 171 -14.58 -26.57 16.33
N PRO A 172 -15.59 -26.36 17.18
CA PRO A 172 -15.41 -25.67 18.46
C PRO A 172 -14.46 -26.40 19.41
N ALA A 173 -14.47 -27.74 19.42
CA ALA A 173 -13.57 -28.54 20.23
C ALA A 173 -12.08 -28.43 19.82
N VAL A 174 -11.79 -27.93 18.62
CA VAL A 174 -10.43 -27.65 18.14
C VAL A 174 -10.00 -26.27 18.60
N PHE A 175 -10.84 -25.24 18.42
CA PHE A 175 -10.49 -23.85 18.67
C PHE A 175 -10.52 -23.46 20.14
N TYR A 176 -11.41 -24.04 20.94
CA TYR A 176 -11.57 -23.66 22.35
C TYR A 176 -10.96 -24.71 23.28
N PRO A 177 -9.97 -24.35 24.13
CA PRO A 177 -9.42 -25.23 25.14
C PRO A 177 -10.50 -25.79 26.09
N ALA A 178 -10.25 -26.96 26.67
CA ALA A 178 -11.19 -27.60 27.58
C ALA A 178 -11.58 -26.68 28.76
N GLY A 179 -12.87 -26.35 28.86
CA GLY A 179 -13.41 -25.46 29.88
C GLY A 179 -13.48 -23.97 29.49
N ALA A 180 -12.99 -23.59 28.31
CA ALA A 180 -13.24 -22.27 27.74
C ALA A 180 -14.67 -22.17 27.21
N SER A 181 -15.27 -20.98 27.31
CA SER A 181 -16.55 -20.68 26.67
C SER A 181 -16.31 -20.21 25.23
N GLU A 182 -17.20 -20.60 24.33
CA GLU A 182 -17.19 -20.10 22.96
C GLU A 182 -17.41 -18.57 22.95
N MET A 183 -16.69 -17.87 22.09
CA MET A 183 -16.86 -16.43 21.91
C MET A 183 -18.15 -16.14 21.13
N ALA A 184 -18.79 -15.00 21.44
CA ALA A 184 -19.92 -14.55 20.64
C ALA A 184 -19.46 -14.19 19.22
N GLU A 185 -20.31 -14.41 18.21
CA GLU A 185 -20.00 -14.15 16.80
C GLU A 185 -19.45 -12.72 16.58
N ALA A 186 -20.07 -11.71 17.22
CA ALA A 186 -19.64 -10.33 17.10
C ALA A 186 -18.23 -10.08 17.65
N GLU A 187 -17.83 -10.78 18.72
CA GLU A 187 -16.48 -10.68 19.28
C GLU A 187 -15.47 -11.43 18.40
N LEU A 188 -15.87 -12.56 17.83
CA LEU A 188 -15.05 -13.35 16.91
C LEU A 188 -14.80 -12.61 15.59
N LEU A 189 -15.81 -11.89 15.08
CA LEU A 189 -15.66 -11.02 13.92
C LEU A 189 -14.69 -9.87 14.20
N GLN A 190 -14.76 -9.23 15.37
CA GLN A 190 -13.78 -8.23 15.78
C GLN A 190 -12.37 -8.80 15.88
N LEU A 191 -12.23 -10.03 16.37
CA LEU A 191 -10.95 -10.73 16.41
C LEU A 191 -10.42 -11.02 15.00
N ALA A 192 -11.28 -11.45 14.06
CA ALA A 192 -10.90 -11.66 12.66
C ALA A 192 -10.43 -10.36 12.00
N HIS A 193 -11.17 -9.25 12.19
CA HIS A 193 -10.73 -7.92 11.74
C HIS A 193 -9.37 -7.53 12.31
N ARG A 194 -9.14 -7.77 13.60
CA ARG A 194 -7.84 -7.52 14.25
C ARG A 194 -6.73 -8.35 13.61
N MET A 195 -6.93 -9.66 13.42
CA MET A 195 -5.91 -10.53 12.82
C MET A 195 -5.65 -10.17 11.36
N GLY A 196 -6.69 -9.93 10.56
CA GLY A 196 -6.53 -9.48 9.17
C GLY A 196 -5.76 -8.17 9.05
N SER A 197 -6.03 -7.21 9.96
CA SER A 197 -5.31 -5.93 10.00
C SER A 197 -3.86 -6.07 10.46
N ILE A 198 -3.59 -6.98 11.42
CA ILE A 198 -2.22 -7.31 11.83
C ILE A 198 -1.47 -7.91 10.64
N ILE A 199 -2.06 -8.88 9.94
CA ILE A 199 -1.41 -9.54 8.81
C ILE A 199 -1.12 -8.53 7.70
N MET A 200 -2.11 -7.68 7.35
CA MET A 200 -1.93 -6.64 6.32
C MET A 200 -0.78 -5.67 6.63
N ALA A 201 -0.54 -5.37 7.91
CA ALA A 201 0.46 -4.38 8.33
C ALA A 201 1.82 -4.98 8.76
N TYR A 202 1.89 -6.28 9.09
CA TYR A 202 3.05 -6.86 9.79
C TYR A 202 3.48 -8.25 9.29
N ALA A 203 2.74 -8.90 8.38
CA ALA A 203 3.15 -10.18 7.82
C ALA A 203 4.26 -10.01 6.77
N PHE A 204 5.08 -11.06 6.65
CA PHE A 204 6.12 -11.17 5.65
C PHE A 204 5.78 -12.29 4.67
N ASP A 205 6.20 -12.10 3.44
CA ASP A 205 6.36 -13.19 2.47
C ASP A 205 7.54 -14.07 2.91
N LEU A 206 7.34 -15.39 2.97
CA LEU A 206 8.35 -16.34 3.48
C LEU A 206 9.07 -17.12 2.38
N GLU A 207 8.66 -16.97 1.12
CA GLU A 207 9.31 -17.66 0.00
C GLU A 207 10.74 -17.13 -0.22
N ASN A 208 11.61 -18.02 -0.69
CA ASN A 208 13.00 -17.68 -0.96
C ASN A 208 13.09 -16.97 -2.32
N GLU A 209 13.88 -15.90 -2.39
CA GLU A 209 14.22 -15.10 -3.60
C GLU A 209 14.90 -15.91 -4.75
N GLU A 210 14.88 -17.25 -4.73
CA GLU A 210 15.52 -18.10 -5.75
C GLU A 210 14.64 -18.36 -6.99
N GLU A 211 13.38 -17.95 -7.00
CA GLU A 211 12.63 -17.82 -8.26
C GLU A 211 12.91 -16.41 -8.81
N PRO A 212 13.59 -16.28 -9.96
CA PRO A 212 13.91 -14.98 -10.52
C PRO A 212 12.61 -14.22 -10.72
N GLU A 213 12.53 -13.05 -10.10
CA GLU A 213 11.53 -12.03 -10.37
C GLU A 213 11.49 -11.85 -11.89
N GLU A 214 10.45 -12.36 -12.55
CA GLU A 214 10.05 -11.77 -13.82
C GLU A 214 9.68 -10.33 -13.46
N GLU A 215 10.50 -9.39 -13.95
CA GLU A 215 10.35 -7.94 -13.83
C GLU A 215 8.99 -7.53 -14.41
N GLU A 216 7.90 -7.74 -13.68
CA GLU A 216 6.67 -7.01 -13.86
C GLU A 216 6.66 -5.90 -12.81
N GLU A 217 7.07 -4.70 -13.26
CA GLU A 217 6.79 -3.41 -12.64
C GLU A 217 5.28 -3.14 -12.64
N GLU A 218 4.50 -4.08 -12.12
CA GLU A 218 3.08 -3.92 -11.91
C GLU A 218 2.92 -3.63 -10.42
N TRP A 219 2.33 -2.46 -10.15
CA TRP A 219 1.79 -2.08 -8.85
C TRP A 219 1.23 -3.31 -8.16
N VAL A 220 1.47 -3.48 -6.84
CA VAL A 220 0.98 -4.62 -6.05
C VAL A 220 -0.57 -4.65 -6.04
N GLU A 221 -1.16 -5.02 -7.18
CA GLU A 221 -2.44 -5.64 -7.36
C GLU A 221 -2.26 -7.05 -6.84
N ASP A 222 -3.06 -7.37 -5.83
CA ASP A 222 -3.47 -8.71 -5.43
C ASP A 222 -2.51 -9.83 -5.86
N ARG A 223 -1.46 -10.06 -5.05
CA ARG A 223 -0.71 -11.33 -5.04
C ARG A 223 -1.66 -12.43 -4.57
N GLU A 224 -2.56 -12.85 -5.44
CA GLU A 224 -3.47 -13.97 -5.26
C GLU A 224 -2.66 -15.26 -5.04
N GLY A 225 -2.53 -15.67 -3.78
CA GLY A 225 -2.45 -17.07 -3.38
C GLY A 225 -1.16 -17.86 -3.66
N LYS A 226 -0.10 -17.27 -4.22
CA LYS A 226 1.12 -18.04 -4.52
C LYS A 226 2.14 -18.11 -3.40
N SER A 227 2.29 -17.06 -2.59
CA SER A 227 3.35 -17.03 -1.58
C SER A 227 2.88 -17.28 -0.14
N MET A 228 3.69 -17.99 0.64
CA MET A 228 3.39 -18.30 2.04
C MET A 228 3.61 -17.07 2.93
N LEU A 229 2.52 -16.55 3.50
CA LEU A 229 2.58 -15.50 4.51
C LEU A 229 2.94 -16.04 5.90
N GLY A 230 3.66 -15.24 6.68
CA GLY A 230 3.84 -15.50 8.10
C GLY A 230 4.09 -14.26 8.95
N MET A 231 3.74 -14.38 10.22
CA MET A 231 4.04 -13.36 11.23
C MET A 231 5.42 -13.64 11.81
N VAL A 232 6.36 -12.71 11.61
CA VAL A 232 7.78 -12.90 11.92
C VAL A 232 8.12 -12.15 13.22
N PRO A 233 8.14 -12.83 14.39
CA PRO A 233 8.32 -12.14 15.66
C PRO A 233 9.66 -11.42 15.71
N MET A 234 9.66 -10.19 16.21
CA MET A 234 10.81 -9.27 16.31
C MET A 234 11.09 -8.47 15.04
N ALA A 235 10.97 -9.06 13.85
CA ALA A 235 11.12 -8.29 12.60
C ALA A 235 10.03 -7.23 12.49
N ASP A 236 8.81 -7.60 12.84
CA ASP A 236 7.62 -6.75 12.84
C ASP A 236 7.55 -5.72 13.99
N ILE A 237 8.56 -5.67 14.86
CA ILE A 237 8.76 -4.61 15.86
C ILE A 237 9.52 -3.42 15.27
N LEU A 238 10.21 -3.60 14.13
CA LEU A 238 10.81 -2.50 13.40
C LEU A 238 9.70 -1.62 12.81
N ASN A 239 9.80 -0.31 13.02
CA ASN A 239 9.06 0.62 12.19
C ASN A 239 9.72 0.69 10.80
N ALA A 240 8.99 1.26 9.83
CA ALA A 240 9.49 1.45 8.48
C ALA A 240 9.32 2.90 8.02
N ASP A 241 10.15 3.28 7.06
CA ASP A 241 10.09 4.57 6.38
C ASP A 241 10.78 4.44 5.01
N ALA A 242 10.66 5.44 4.14
CA ALA A 242 11.24 5.40 2.80
C ALA A 242 12.77 5.46 2.82
N GLU A 243 13.34 5.97 3.91
CA GLU A 243 14.75 5.77 4.23
C GLU A 243 14.87 4.84 5.41
N PHE A 244 15.64 3.78 5.21
CA PHE A 244 15.78 2.68 6.14
C PHE A 244 17.26 2.40 6.36
N ASN A 245 17.58 1.59 7.35
CA ASN A 245 18.98 1.28 7.71
C ASN A 245 19.17 -0.18 8.11
N ALA A 246 18.13 -1.01 7.98
CA ALA A 246 18.17 -2.44 8.20
C ALA A 246 17.53 -3.20 7.04
N HIS A 247 18.02 -4.41 6.78
CA HIS A 247 17.49 -5.30 5.76
C HIS A 247 17.31 -6.71 6.33
N VAL A 248 16.23 -7.37 5.92
CA VAL A 248 15.86 -8.73 6.35
C VAL A 248 16.42 -9.72 5.33
N ASN A 249 17.29 -10.61 5.77
CA ASN A 249 17.93 -11.62 4.94
C ASN A 249 17.25 -12.98 5.17
N HIS A 250 16.93 -13.68 4.09
CA HIS A 250 16.28 -14.99 4.12
C HIS A 250 17.33 -16.11 4.11
N GLY A 251 17.44 -16.85 5.21
CA GLY A 251 18.25 -18.06 5.30
C GLY A 251 17.40 -19.33 5.32
N ASP A 252 18.04 -20.49 5.15
CA ASP A 252 17.38 -21.80 5.14
C ASP A 252 16.62 -22.09 6.44
N ASN A 253 17.18 -21.70 7.59
CA ASN A 253 16.67 -22.05 8.91
C ASN A 253 16.22 -20.84 9.74
N ASP A 254 16.59 -19.64 9.32
CA ASP A 254 16.37 -18.39 10.05
C ASP A 254 16.27 -17.20 9.09
N LEU A 255 15.66 -16.12 9.59
CA LEU A 255 15.74 -14.79 9.00
C LEU A 255 16.71 -13.97 9.85
N SER A 256 17.56 -13.17 9.23
CA SER A 256 18.50 -12.31 9.94
C SER A 256 18.37 -10.86 9.51
N VAL A 257 18.34 -9.94 10.46
CA VAL A 257 18.25 -8.51 10.17
C VAL A 257 19.62 -7.88 10.33
N THR A 258 20.10 -7.20 9.29
CA THR A 258 21.46 -6.67 9.21
C THR A 258 21.44 -5.17 8.95
N ALA A 259 22.37 -4.43 9.57
CA ALA A 259 22.51 -2.99 9.35
C ALA A 259 23.13 -2.69 7.98
N LEU A 260 22.48 -1.84 7.18
CA LEU A 260 22.96 -1.44 5.84
C LEU A 260 24.10 -0.41 5.88
N ARG A 261 24.15 0.35 6.97
CA ARG A 261 25.08 1.46 7.18
C ARG A 261 25.36 1.62 8.67
N THR A 262 26.24 2.56 9.00
CA THR A 262 26.45 2.90 10.42
C THR A 262 25.15 3.44 11.00
N ILE A 263 24.67 2.83 12.09
CA ILE A 263 23.53 3.30 12.88
C ILE A 263 24.09 3.90 14.16
N ARG A 264 23.87 5.19 14.42
CA ARG A 264 24.44 5.87 15.59
C ARG A 264 23.67 5.55 16.86
N ALA A 265 24.33 5.65 18.01
CA ALA A 265 23.66 5.55 19.30
C ALA A 265 22.47 6.52 19.40
N GLY A 266 21.29 5.97 19.71
CA GLY A 266 20.02 6.68 19.80
C GLY A 266 19.21 6.74 18.50
N GLU A 267 19.77 6.32 17.35
CA GLU A 267 19.01 6.22 16.11
C GLU A 267 18.08 5.00 16.12
N GLU A 268 16.92 5.16 15.50
CA GLU A 268 15.97 4.09 15.26
C GLU A 268 16.46 3.18 14.13
N ILE A 269 16.21 1.89 14.30
CA ILE A 269 16.43 0.86 13.30
C ILE A 269 15.14 0.74 12.52
N LEU A 270 15.20 1.06 11.23
CA LEU A 270 14.07 1.15 10.34
C LEU A 270 14.19 0.09 9.24
N ASN A 271 13.09 -0.63 9.03
CA ASN A 271 12.89 -1.51 7.89
C ASN A 271 12.40 -0.72 6.66
N TYR A 272 12.34 -1.39 5.51
CA TYR A 272 11.72 -0.88 4.29
C TYR A 272 10.48 -1.72 3.97
N TYR A 273 9.32 -1.06 3.82
CA TYR A 273 8.09 -1.73 3.38
C TYR A 273 7.86 -1.61 1.87
N GLY A 274 8.70 -0.86 1.15
CA GLY A 274 8.53 -0.62 -0.27
C GLY A 274 8.13 0.82 -0.61
N PRO A 275 8.08 1.16 -1.90
CA PRO A 275 7.82 2.51 -2.39
C PRO A 275 6.32 2.83 -2.39
N HIS A 276 5.67 2.76 -1.23
CA HIS A 276 4.23 2.98 -1.13
C HIS A 276 3.86 4.47 -1.05
N PRO A 277 2.82 4.92 -1.78
CA PRO A 277 2.22 6.24 -1.57
C PRO A 277 1.66 6.36 -0.15
N ASN A 278 1.49 7.59 0.35
CA ASN A 278 0.88 7.78 1.68
C ASN A 278 -0.56 7.26 1.76
N SER A 279 -1.31 7.27 0.67
CA SER A 279 -2.64 6.65 0.59
C SER A 279 -2.59 5.16 0.94
N GLU A 280 -1.63 4.43 0.37
CA GLU A 280 -1.47 3.01 0.60
C GLU A 280 -0.84 2.70 1.95
N LEU A 281 0.12 3.51 2.40
CA LEU A 281 0.64 3.40 3.76
C LEU A 281 -0.46 3.54 4.82
N LEU A 282 -1.35 4.51 4.63
CA LEU A 282 -2.47 4.73 5.54
C LEU A 282 -3.46 3.56 5.49
N ARG A 283 -3.75 3.06 4.29
CA ARG A 283 -4.66 1.93 4.09
C ARG A 283 -4.15 0.65 4.73
N ARG A 284 -2.90 0.25 4.44
CA ARG A 284 -2.30 -1.02 4.87
C ARG A 284 -1.75 -0.96 6.30
N TYR A 285 -1.05 0.11 6.66
CA TYR A 285 -0.26 0.20 7.89
C TYR A 285 -0.80 1.23 8.91
N GLY A 286 -1.71 2.10 8.51
CA GLY A 286 -2.35 3.07 9.42
C GLY A 286 -1.46 4.27 9.78
N TYR A 287 -0.49 4.61 8.95
CA TYR A 287 0.35 5.80 9.15
C TYR A 287 0.68 6.49 7.82
N VAL A 288 1.25 7.70 7.90
CA VAL A 288 1.80 8.46 6.77
C VAL A 288 3.12 9.10 7.19
N THR A 289 3.96 9.47 6.21
CA THR A 289 5.24 10.10 6.47
C THR A 289 5.63 11.04 5.33
N PRO A 290 6.24 12.21 5.63
CA PRO A 290 6.72 13.12 4.60
C PRO A 290 7.70 12.48 3.61
N LYS A 291 8.45 11.44 3.98
CA LYS A 291 9.40 10.83 3.04
C LYS A 291 8.71 9.99 1.97
N HIS A 292 7.59 9.36 2.31
CA HIS A 292 6.77 8.62 1.35
C HIS A 292 5.94 9.52 0.44
N SER A 293 5.85 10.84 0.70
CA SER A 293 5.13 11.74 -0.20
C SER A 293 5.73 11.78 -1.61
N ARG A 294 6.98 11.32 -1.76
CA ARG A 294 7.62 11.15 -3.05
C ARG A 294 6.90 10.15 -3.96
N TYR A 295 6.34 9.10 -3.35
CA TYR A 295 5.64 8.00 -4.01
C TYR A 295 4.14 8.25 -4.13
N ASP A 296 3.63 9.40 -3.68
CA ASP A 296 2.20 9.72 -3.80
C ASP A 296 1.75 9.58 -5.25
N VAL A 297 0.57 8.97 -5.43
CA VAL A 297 -0.07 8.70 -6.71
C VAL A 297 -1.43 9.37 -6.79
N VAL A 298 -1.87 9.68 -8.01
CA VAL A 298 -3.26 10.05 -8.31
C VAL A 298 -3.74 9.25 -9.49
N GLU A 299 -4.85 8.55 -9.32
CA GLU A 299 -5.54 7.84 -10.39
C GLU A 299 -6.33 8.83 -11.26
N ILE A 300 -6.23 8.66 -12.58
CA ILE A 300 -6.94 9.43 -13.60
C ILE A 300 -7.92 8.48 -14.29
N PRO A 301 -9.21 8.50 -13.93
CA PRO A 301 -10.19 7.63 -14.56
C PRO A 301 -10.42 8.00 -16.03
N TRP A 302 -10.42 7.01 -16.91
CA TRP A 302 -10.70 7.19 -18.33
C TRP A 302 -12.06 7.84 -18.58
N ASP A 303 -13.09 7.47 -17.79
CA ASP A 303 -14.42 8.09 -17.86
C ASP A 303 -14.39 9.62 -17.71
N LEU A 304 -13.51 10.14 -16.86
CA LEU A 304 -13.35 11.58 -16.69
C LEU A 304 -12.65 12.21 -17.89
N VAL A 305 -11.62 11.55 -18.44
CA VAL A 305 -10.94 11.98 -19.66
C VAL A 305 -11.92 12.00 -20.84
N GLN A 306 -12.69 10.95 -21.01
CA GLN A 306 -13.74 10.80 -22.01
C GLN A 306 -14.82 11.88 -21.85
N SER A 307 -15.28 12.16 -20.63
CA SER A 307 -16.19 13.27 -20.32
C SER A 307 -15.67 14.61 -20.82
N VAL A 308 -14.40 14.92 -20.55
CA VAL A 308 -13.76 16.18 -20.97
C VAL A 308 -13.61 16.23 -22.49
N LEU A 309 -13.20 15.13 -23.12
CA LEU A 309 -13.09 15.03 -24.58
C LEU A 309 -14.45 15.25 -25.25
N ASN A 310 -15.52 14.69 -24.68
CA ASN A 310 -16.89 14.86 -25.16
C ASN A 310 -17.33 16.31 -25.10
N GLU A 311 -17.05 17.01 -24.00
CA GLU A 311 -17.34 18.44 -23.86
C GLU A 311 -16.56 19.27 -24.90
N GLN A 312 -15.28 18.95 -25.11
CA GLN A 312 -14.40 19.71 -26.00
C GLN A 312 -14.75 19.55 -27.49
N LEU A 313 -15.08 18.33 -27.92
CA LEU A 313 -15.40 18.03 -29.31
C LEU A 313 -16.91 17.93 -29.60
N LYS A 314 -17.75 18.06 -28.58
CA LYS A 314 -19.22 17.88 -28.65
C LYS A 314 -19.59 16.51 -29.21
N LEU A 315 -18.88 15.48 -28.75
CA LEU A 315 -19.12 14.10 -29.18
C LEU A 315 -20.44 13.58 -28.61
N THR A 316 -21.09 12.68 -29.35
CA THR A 316 -22.33 12.02 -28.96
C THR A 316 -22.09 10.52 -28.76
N ASP A 317 -23.01 9.84 -28.08
CA ASP A 317 -22.94 8.38 -27.87
C ASP A 317 -22.83 7.60 -29.18
N GLU A 318 -23.42 8.10 -30.27
CA GLU A 318 -23.31 7.49 -31.59
C GLU A 318 -21.86 7.51 -32.13
N VAL A 319 -21.09 8.54 -31.80
CA VAL A 319 -19.66 8.58 -32.16
C VAL A 319 -18.88 7.52 -31.38
N TRP A 320 -19.16 7.36 -30.08
CA TRP A 320 -18.51 6.34 -29.26
C TRP A 320 -18.88 4.93 -29.68
N LYS A 321 -20.11 4.70 -30.10
CA LYS A 321 -20.52 3.43 -30.70
C LYS A 321 -19.67 3.09 -31.94
N GLN A 322 -19.41 4.07 -32.80
CA GLN A 322 -18.55 3.87 -33.97
C GLN A 322 -17.06 3.71 -33.60
N VAL A 323 -16.59 4.37 -32.53
CA VAL A 323 -15.25 4.14 -31.99
C VAL A 323 -15.12 2.69 -31.50
N GLY A 324 -16.11 2.18 -30.77
CA GLY A 324 -16.17 0.78 -30.30
C GLY A 324 -16.28 -0.27 -31.41
N GLU A 325 -16.56 0.11 -32.65
CA GLU A 325 -16.44 -0.80 -33.81
C GLU A 325 -14.98 -1.00 -34.26
N HIS A 326 -14.05 -0.18 -33.76
CA HIS A 326 -12.63 -0.18 -34.16
C HIS A 326 -11.68 -0.50 -33.02
N ILE A 327 -12.10 -0.32 -31.77
CA ILE A 327 -11.31 -0.57 -30.56
C ILE A 327 -12.20 -1.38 -29.62
N ASP A 328 -11.72 -2.53 -29.17
CA ASP A 328 -12.41 -3.29 -28.15
C ASP A 328 -12.35 -2.50 -26.83
N PRO A 329 -13.48 -2.28 -26.13
CA PRO A 329 -13.44 -1.69 -24.79
C PRO A 329 -12.52 -2.43 -23.83
N GLU A 330 -12.32 -3.73 -24.00
CA GLU A 330 -11.38 -4.53 -23.19
C GLU A 330 -9.90 -4.20 -23.48
N ASP A 331 -9.59 -3.56 -24.61
CA ASP A 331 -8.24 -3.09 -24.94
C ASP A 331 -7.93 -1.68 -24.38
N LEU A 332 -8.88 -1.05 -23.68
CA LEU A 332 -8.73 0.30 -23.13
C LEU A 332 -8.43 0.23 -21.64
N GLU A 333 -7.44 1.02 -21.22
CA GLU A 333 -7.19 1.24 -19.80
C GLU A 333 -8.29 2.12 -19.21
N ASP A 334 -8.87 1.65 -18.10
CA ASP A 334 -9.93 2.34 -17.37
C ASP A 334 -9.37 3.40 -16.40
N VAL A 335 -8.13 3.24 -15.95
CA VAL A 335 -7.47 4.12 -14.99
C VAL A 335 -6.01 4.30 -15.37
N PHE A 336 -5.53 5.54 -15.32
CA PHE A 336 -4.11 5.87 -15.51
C PHE A 336 -3.50 6.38 -14.21
N VAL A 337 -2.23 6.09 -13.97
CA VAL A 337 -1.53 6.55 -12.78
C VAL A 337 -0.71 7.80 -13.08
N LEU A 338 -0.95 8.87 -12.33
CA LEU A 338 -0.06 10.02 -12.23
C LEU A 338 0.84 9.85 -11.01
N GLU A 339 2.15 9.94 -11.22
CA GLU A 339 3.16 9.78 -10.18
C GLU A 339 4.43 10.61 -10.45
N ARG A 340 5.41 10.51 -9.54
CA ARG A 340 6.74 11.10 -9.72
C ARG A 340 7.72 9.99 -10.06
N GLU A 341 8.64 10.28 -10.97
CA GLU A 341 9.87 9.53 -11.06
C GLU A 341 10.63 9.71 -9.73
N SER A 342 10.58 8.69 -8.89
CA SER A 342 11.15 8.72 -7.56
C SER A 342 12.57 8.16 -7.53
N GLY A 343 12.94 7.26 -8.43
CA GLY A 343 14.20 6.52 -8.31
C GLY A 343 14.27 5.69 -7.02
N GLU A 344 15.31 4.87 -6.93
CA GLU A 344 15.45 3.89 -5.86
C GLU A 344 16.31 4.40 -4.70
N PRO A 345 16.05 3.92 -3.47
CA PRO A 345 17.01 4.04 -2.38
C PRO A 345 18.37 3.44 -2.78
N ASP A 346 19.47 4.06 -2.37
CA ASP A 346 20.81 3.49 -2.58
C ASP A 346 21.06 2.24 -1.71
N SER A 347 22.22 1.60 -1.87
CA SER A 347 22.62 0.43 -1.07
C SER A 347 22.68 0.68 0.43
N GLU A 348 22.74 1.94 0.86
CA GLU A 348 22.69 2.30 2.27
C GLU A 348 21.25 2.50 2.77
N GLY A 349 20.23 2.47 1.90
CA GLY A 349 18.83 2.78 2.21
C GLY A 349 18.56 4.28 2.27
N ARG A 350 19.27 5.09 1.47
CA ARG A 350 19.09 6.56 1.41
C ARG A 350 18.45 6.99 0.11
N LEU A 351 17.67 8.05 0.23
CA LEU A 351 17.01 8.71 -0.88
C LEU A 351 17.93 9.82 -1.45
N THR A 352 18.64 9.53 -2.54
CA THR A 352 19.66 10.46 -3.09
C THR A 352 19.18 11.27 -4.29
N THR A 353 18.15 10.80 -4.99
CA THR A 353 17.53 11.47 -6.13
C THR A 353 16.26 12.23 -5.70
N PRO A 354 16.05 13.47 -6.20
CA PRO A 354 14.81 14.19 -5.96
C PRO A 354 13.68 13.64 -6.82
N ALA A 355 12.53 13.33 -6.22
CA ALA A 355 11.35 12.90 -6.95
C ALA A 355 10.74 14.06 -7.76
N LYS A 356 10.36 13.80 -9.01
CA LYS A 356 9.75 14.80 -9.91
C LYS A 356 8.74 14.19 -10.86
N VAL A 357 7.69 14.92 -11.17
CA VAL A 357 6.81 14.60 -12.30
C VAL A 357 7.56 14.91 -13.61
N GLN A 358 7.78 13.89 -14.45
CA GLN A 358 8.36 14.07 -15.79
C GLN A 358 7.28 14.27 -16.85
N GLU A 359 6.20 13.49 -16.75
CA GLU A 359 5.03 13.52 -17.62
C GLU A 359 3.78 13.11 -16.82
N VAL A 360 2.59 13.11 -17.44
CA VAL A 360 1.35 12.77 -16.75
C VAL A 360 1.16 11.25 -16.67
N SER A 361 1.16 10.58 -17.82
CA SER A 361 1.11 9.12 -17.98
C SER A 361 1.34 8.81 -19.46
N ALA A 362 2.27 7.90 -19.76
CA ALA A 362 2.59 7.49 -21.12
C ALA A 362 1.42 6.72 -21.77
N GLU A 363 0.76 5.84 -21.01
CA GLU A 363 -0.42 5.09 -21.42
C GLU A 363 -1.59 6.01 -21.76
N LEU A 364 -1.85 7.02 -20.90
CA LEU A 364 -2.88 8.02 -21.17
C LEU A 364 -2.57 8.79 -22.45
N GLU A 365 -1.30 9.14 -22.66
CA GLU A 365 -0.86 9.78 -23.89
C GLU A 365 -1.14 8.90 -25.11
N GLU A 366 -0.76 7.62 -25.06
CA GLU A 366 -0.95 6.68 -26.14
C GLU A 366 -2.43 6.49 -26.47
N GLN A 367 -3.26 6.14 -25.47
CA GLN A 367 -4.69 5.89 -25.62
C GLN A 367 -5.41 7.12 -26.16
N LEU A 368 -5.21 8.30 -25.54
CA LEU A 368 -5.88 9.52 -25.97
C LEU A 368 -5.43 9.96 -27.37
N LYS A 369 -4.13 9.86 -27.71
CA LYS A 369 -3.66 10.15 -29.07
C LYS A 369 -4.17 9.13 -30.08
N GLY A 370 -4.32 7.87 -29.70
CA GLY A 370 -4.93 6.80 -30.51
C GLY A 370 -6.37 7.15 -30.89
N ILE A 371 -7.19 7.50 -29.88
CA ILE A 371 -8.58 7.89 -30.07
C ILE A 371 -8.71 9.17 -30.89
N LEU A 372 -7.89 10.18 -30.64
CA LEU A 372 -7.90 11.41 -31.44
C LEU A 372 -7.53 11.14 -32.91
N LYS A 373 -6.61 10.20 -33.20
CA LYS A 373 -6.30 9.79 -34.58
C LYS A 373 -7.48 9.07 -35.23
N LEU A 374 -8.21 8.24 -34.48
CA LEU A 374 -9.39 7.54 -34.97
C LEU A 374 -10.53 8.51 -35.28
N LEU A 375 -10.85 9.42 -34.35
CA LEU A 375 -11.84 10.49 -34.55
C LEU A 375 -11.53 11.33 -35.79
N LYS A 376 -10.25 11.65 -36.04
CA LYS A 376 -9.82 12.33 -37.26
C LYS A 376 -10.14 11.54 -38.54
N LYS A 377 -9.94 10.21 -38.53
CA LYS A 377 -10.23 9.36 -39.69
C LYS A 377 -11.74 9.30 -39.97
N MET A 378 -12.56 9.30 -38.92
CA MET A 378 -14.02 9.27 -39.01
C MET A 378 -14.58 10.62 -39.50
N ASN A 379 -14.06 11.72 -38.96
CA ASN A 379 -14.46 13.07 -39.35
C ASN A 379 -13.27 14.04 -39.31
N ALA A 380 -12.71 14.31 -40.48
CA ALA A 380 -11.55 15.19 -40.63
C ALA A 380 -11.83 16.65 -40.21
N ASP A 381 -13.08 17.11 -40.20
CA ASP A 381 -13.44 18.47 -39.82
C ASP A 381 -13.32 18.69 -38.30
N LEU A 382 -13.43 17.63 -37.49
CA LEU A 382 -13.21 17.71 -36.04
C LEU A 382 -11.74 17.98 -35.70
N ILE A 383 -10.83 17.38 -36.47
CA ILE A 383 -9.38 17.41 -36.22
C ILE A 383 -8.65 17.59 -37.56
N PRO A 384 -8.58 18.84 -38.08
CA PRO A 384 -8.07 19.11 -39.42
C PRO A 384 -6.60 18.72 -39.58
N ASP A 385 -5.77 19.02 -38.59
CA ASP A 385 -4.32 18.84 -38.66
C ASP A 385 -3.72 18.34 -37.34
N LYS A 386 -2.40 18.11 -37.37
CA LYS A 386 -1.65 17.64 -36.20
C LYS A 386 -1.66 18.69 -35.07
N ARG A 387 -1.51 19.97 -35.40
CA ARG A 387 -1.50 21.05 -34.41
C ARG A 387 -2.81 21.09 -33.63
N LYS A 388 -3.95 20.99 -34.33
CA LYS A 388 -5.25 21.01 -33.68
C LYS A 388 -5.46 19.80 -32.76
N ARG A 389 -4.98 18.63 -33.20
CA ARG A 389 -4.99 17.41 -32.37
C ARG A 389 -4.20 17.62 -31.08
N ASP A 390 -3.00 18.17 -31.18
CA ASP A 390 -2.12 18.38 -30.03
C ASP A 390 -2.72 19.45 -29.09
N GLU A 391 -3.34 20.52 -29.62
CA GLU A 391 -4.13 21.48 -28.83
C GLU A 391 -5.30 20.83 -28.09
N ILE A 392 -6.04 19.91 -28.73
CA ILE A 392 -7.15 19.18 -28.10
C ILE A 392 -6.61 18.28 -26.99
N TYR A 393 -5.56 17.51 -27.26
CA TYR A 393 -4.91 16.65 -26.28
C TYR A 393 -4.51 17.45 -25.03
N GLN A 394 -3.77 18.54 -25.22
CA GLN A 394 -3.32 19.41 -24.12
C GLN A 394 -4.51 19.96 -23.33
N HIS A 395 -5.55 20.45 -24.00
CA HIS A 395 -6.75 20.96 -23.34
C HIS A 395 -7.46 19.88 -22.52
N VAL A 396 -7.59 18.66 -23.06
CA VAL A 396 -8.25 17.55 -22.39
C VAL A 396 -7.46 17.16 -21.13
N VAL A 397 -6.15 16.95 -21.23
CA VAL A 397 -5.30 16.60 -20.08
C VAL A 397 -5.37 17.68 -19.00
N VAL A 398 -5.17 18.96 -19.33
CA VAL A 398 -5.23 20.06 -18.36
C VAL A 398 -6.60 20.13 -17.70
N SER A 399 -7.68 20.02 -18.47
CA SER A 399 -9.04 20.13 -17.93
C SER A 399 -9.41 18.93 -17.05
N THR A 400 -8.95 17.72 -17.39
CA THR A 400 -9.08 16.52 -16.55
C THR A 400 -8.38 16.71 -15.21
N LEU A 401 -7.11 17.13 -15.21
CA LEU A 401 -6.34 17.37 -13.98
C LEU A 401 -6.97 18.48 -13.12
N GLN A 402 -7.50 19.53 -13.74
CA GLN A 402 -8.25 20.58 -13.02
C GLN A 402 -9.55 20.06 -12.42
N LYS A 403 -10.30 19.21 -13.14
CA LYS A 403 -11.51 18.58 -12.62
C LYS A 403 -11.20 17.66 -11.44
N LEU A 404 -10.14 16.83 -11.52
CA LEU A 404 -9.66 16.02 -10.39
C LEU A 404 -9.33 16.88 -9.17
N LEU A 405 -8.53 17.94 -9.36
CA LEU A 405 -8.16 18.87 -8.29
C LEU A 405 -9.39 19.53 -7.63
N ALA A 406 -10.46 19.76 -8.39
CA ALA A 406 -11.71 20.34 -7.90
C ALA A 406 -12.60 19.35 -7.12
N GLN A 407 -12.32 18.04 -7.16
CA GLN A 407 -13.06 17.06 -6.36
C GLN A 407 -12.73 17.16 -4.86
N TYR A 408 -11.56 17.68 -4.53
CA TYR A 408 -11.14 17.88 -3.14
C TYR A 408 -11.90 19.04 -2.48
N PRO A 409 -12.32 18.90 -1.21
CA PRO A 409 -13.13 19.91 -0.52
C PRO A 409 -12.35 21.19 -0.14
N THR A 410 -11.02 21.16 -0.20
CA THR A 410 -10.14 22.27 0.19
C THR A 410 -8.98 22.44 -0.80
N THR A 411 -8.36 23.62 -0.80
CA THR A 411 -7.11 23.84 -1.55
C THR A 411 -5.90 23.29 -0.80
N ALA A 412 -4.75 23.16 -1.46
CA ALA A 412 -3.50 22.75 -0.82
C ALA A 412 -3.05 23.75 0.27
N GLU A 413 -3.19 25.05 0.01
CA GLU A 413 -2.83 26.12 0.94
C GLU A 413 -3.69 26.08 2.20
N ARG A 414 -4.97 25.71 2.06
CA ARG A 414 -5.87 25.53 3.21
C ARG A 414 -5.43 24.34 4.05
N ASP A 415 -4.99 23.25 3.43
CA ASP A 415 -4.53 22.05 4.13
C ASP A 415 -3.20 22.26 4.83
N GLU A 416 -2.26 22.97 4.21
CA GLU A 416 -1.04 23.41 4.89
C GLU A 416 -1.35 24.22 6.15
N ALA A 417 -2.32 25.15 6.05
CA ALA A 417 -2.78 25.92 7.21
C ALA A 417 -3.47 25.06 8.28
N LEU A 418 -4.18 23.99 7.89
CA LEU A 418 -4.79 23.03 8.83
C LEU A 418 -3.73 22.19 9.54
N LEU A 419 -2.71 21.71 8.84
CA LEU A 419 -1.62 20.93 9.45
C LEU A 419 -0.82 21.78 10.44
N ALA A 420 -0.60 23.05 10.12
CA ALA A 420 0.10 24.01 10.96
C ALA A 420 -0.69 24.48 12.19
N SER A 421 -2.03 24.38 12.19
CA SER A 421 -2.86 24.85 13.32
C SER A 421 -2.70 23.98 14.57
N GLY A 422 -2.27 22.73 14.42
CA GLY A 422 -2.19 21.76 15.52
C GLY A 422 -3.55 21.32 16.09
N SER A 423 -4.67 21.66 15.45
CA SER A 423 -6.02 21.39 15.97
C SER A 423 -6.63 20.06 15.51
N LEU A 424 -5.93 19.32 14.64
CA LEU A 424 -6.41 18.06 14.07
C LEU A 424 -6.15 16.89 15.02
N THR A 425 -7.07 15.93 15.04
CA THR A 425 -6.78 14.61 15.61
C THR A 425 -5.73 13.89 14.76
N THR A 426 -5.16 12.78 15.26
CA THR A 426 -4.18 11.98 14.53
C THR A 426 -4.72 11.53 13.16
N ARG A 427 -5.90 10.90 13.11
CA ARG A 427 -6.54 10.45 11.87
C ARG A 427 -6.84 11.60 10.91
N GLN A 428 -7.37 12.72 11.42
CA GLN A 428 -7.60 13.90 10.59
C GLN A 428 -6.32 14.47 9.99
N ARG A 429 -5.21 14.47 10.76
CA ARG A 429 -3.90 14.88 10.26
C ARG A 429 -3.44 13.97 9.12
N MET A 430 -3.51 12.66 9.30
CA MET A 430 -3.09 11.70 8.27
C MET A 430 -3.91 11.87 6.98
N ALA A 431 -5.22 12.03 7.08
CA ALA A 431 -6.07 12.28 5.91
C ALA A 431 -5.75 13.60 5.19
N VAL A 432 -5.42 14.66 5.95
CA VAL A 432 -5.01 15.94 5.37
C VAL A 432 -3.64 15.82 4.69
N GLU A 433 -2.73 15.01 5.22
CA GLU A 433 -1.42 14.76 4.60
C GLU A 433 -1.55 13.98 3.28
N VAL A 434 -2.36 12.91 3.24
CA VAL A 434 -2.65 12.16 2.00
C VAL A 434 -3.20 13.09 0.91
N ARG A 435 -4.33 13.76 1.18
CA ARG A 435 -4.98 14.59 0.15
C ARG A 435 -4.13 15.82 -0.23
N LEU A 436 -3.27 16.31 0.67
CA LEU A 436 -2.34 17.39 0.35
C LEU A 436 -1.26 16.90 -0.62
N GLY A 437 -0.73 15.70 -0.40
CA GLY A 437 0.22 15.03 -1.29
C GLY A 437 -0.31 14.88 -2.71
N GLU A 438 -1.52 14.31 -2.82
CA GLU A 438 -2.24 14.14 -4.10
C GLU A 438 -2.47 15.48 -4.82
N LYS A 439 -2.92 16.53 -4.09
CA LYS A 439 -3.12 17.86 -4.67
C LYS A 439 -1.82 18.53 -5.12
N ARG A 440 -0.71 18.29 -4.42
CA ARG A 440 0.61 18.79 -4.84
C ARG A 440 1.05 18.11 -6.13
N LEU A 441 0.87 16.79 -6.22
CA LEU A 441 1.16 16.02 -7.42
C LEU A 441 0.35 16.52 -8.63
N LEU A 442 -0.96 16.72 -8.49
CA LEU A 442 -1.81 17.32 -9.53
C LEU A 442 -1.33 18.71 -9.97
N LYS A 443 -0.88 19.55 -9.02
CA LYS A 443 -0.34 20.88 -9.32
C LYS A 443 1.00 20.81 -10.05
N GLU A 444 1.86 19.86 -9.69
CA GLU A 444 3.14 19.61 -10.39
C GLU A 444 2.89 19.15 -11.82
N ALA A 445 1.97 18.20 -12.03
CA ALA A 445 1.57 17.75 -13.37
C ALA A 445 1.03 18.89 -14.24
N LEU A 446 0.17 19.76 -13.68
CA LEU A 446 -0.33 20.94 -14.38
C LEU A 446 0.79 21.90 -14.81
N GLN A 447 1.87 22.02 -14.01
CA GLN A 447 3.03 22.83 -14.38
C GLN A 447 3.79 22.20 -15.53
N VAL A 448 4.07 20.89 -15.47
CA VAL A 448 4.78 20.14 -16.52
C VAL A 448 4.08 20.30 -17.87
N VAL A 449 2.76 20.04 -17.90
CA VAL A 449 1.93 20.15 -19.11
C VAL A 449 1.91 21.60 -19.63
N GLY A 450 1.81 22.59 -18.74
CA GLY A 450 1.84 24.01 -19.10
C GLY A 450 3.18 24.47 -19.69
N THR A 451 4.31 23.96 -19.20
CA THR A 451 5.63 24.24 -19.78
C THR A 451 5.84 23.58 -21.13
N SER A 452 5.40 22.33 -21.32
CA SER A 452 5.53 21.61 -22.60
C SER A 452 4.78 22.32 -23.74
N GLY A 453 3.58 22.84 -23.47
CA GLY A 453 2.82 23.63 -24.45
C GLY A 453 3.55 24.92 -24.87
N SER A 454 4.24 25.60 -23.95
CA SER A 454 4.99 26.83 -24.25
C SER A 454 6.26 26.60 -25.08
N VAL A 455 6.92 25.44 -24.91
CA VAL A 455 8.13 25.07 -25.66
C VAL A 455 7.78 24.62 -27.09
N GLU A 456 6.68 23.88 -27.27
CA GLU A 456 6.18 23.50 -28.60
C GLU A 456 5.66 24.72 -29.38
N GLU A 457 4.98 25.68 -28.73
CA GLU A 457 4.58 26.94 -29.36
C GLU A 457 5.79 27.76 -29.85
N ALA A 458 6.84 27.88 -29.02
CA ALA A 458 8.06 28.60 -29.39
C ALA A 458 8.81 27.91 -30.54
N ALA A 459 8.90 26.57 -30.54
CA ALA A 459 9.52 25.81 -31.63
C ALA A 459 8.72 25.90 -32.94
N GLY A 460 7.38 25.87 -32.85
CA GLY A 460 6.49 26.05 -34.00
C GLY A 460 6.55 27.45 -34.61
N GLU A 461 6.71 28.49 -33.79
CA GLU A 461 6.93 29.87 -34.24
C GLU A 461 8.30 30.03 -34.92
N GLU A 462 9.37 29.45 -34.39
CA GLU A 462 10.69 29.48 -35.05
C GLU A 462 10.69 28.74 -36.39
N GLU A 463 9.97 27.62 -36.51
CA GLU A 463 9.88 26.86 -37.75
C GLU A 463 9.03 27.57 -38.81
N ALA A 464 7.92 28.21 -38.40
CA ALA A 464 7.10 29.07 -39.25
C ALA A 464 7.87 30.32 -39.72
N ASP A 465 8.72 30.91 -38.87
CA ASP A 465 9.55 32.06 -39.19
C ASP A 465 10.73 31.69 -40.12
N ARG A 466 11.26 30.45 -40.02
CA ARG A 466 12.22 29.88 -40.98
C ARG A 466 11.57 29.55 -42.33
N ALA A 467 10.36 29.03 -42.34
CA ALA A 467 9.62 28.71 -43.57
C ALA A 467 9.25 29.98 -44.35
N SER A 468 8.80 31.04 -43.66
CA SER A 468 8.46 32.33 -44.28
C SER A 468 9.69 33.10 -44.78
N LYS A 469 10.87 32.89 -44.20
CA LYS A 469 12.15 33.39 -44.75
C LYS A 469 12.62 32.64 -46.01
N ARG A 470 12.28 31.35 -46.16
CA ARG A 470 12.60 30.55 -47.37
C ARG A 470 11.73 30.86 -48.58
N VAL A 471 10.52 31.37 -48.39
CA VAL A 471 9.59 31.75 -49.49
C VAL A 471 9.90 33.13 -50.08
N ARG A 472 10.76 33.93 -49.42
CA ARG A 472 11.14 35.29 -49.85
C ARG A 472 12.46 35.38 -50.62
N HIS A 473 13.05 34.26 -51.05
CA HIS A 473 14.36 34.25 -51.72
C HIS A 473 14.35 33.64 -53.12
#